data_AF-A0A969LH18-F1
#
_entry.id   AF-A0A969LH18-F1
#
_cell.length_a   1.000
_cell.length_b   1.000
_cell.length_c   1.000
_cell.angle_alpha   90.00
_cell.angle_beta   90.00
_cell.angle_gamma   90.00
#
_symmetry.space_group_name_H-M   'P 1'
#
loop_
_entity.id
_entity.type
_entity.pdbx_description
1 polymer ?
#
loop_
_entity_poly.entity_id
_entity_poly.type
_entity_poly.pdbx_seq_one_letter_code
_entity_poly.pdbx_strand_id
1 'polypeptide(L)'
;MTGQLRDRLGFQGLIVTDALLMGGITQCGSPGEVCVRALAAGADMLLMPVDLPGAIAAIVAAVQSGQLPEARIQSALARVKAAKAKVARQPEAALTAADLATFDDPSSNATVAAILQASQRQHGRLPLSLPTLQPPRLNLVAVGNRFNCPGLDIAAPALAVPRRHGFETHLCEQAQLDCWQPPASQVLLQIFMRGDPFRGSASLSPAAQDLFKRLLTEGQLLAIAPMVVLI
;
A
#
# COMPACT_ATOMS: atom_id res chain seq x y z
N MET A 1 3.17 -8.88 -24.81
CA MET A 1 2.31 -7.69 -24.67
C MET A 1 1.63 -7.33 -25.98
N THR A 2 2.32 -7.45 -27.12
CA THR A 2 1.77 -7.18 -28.46
C THR A 2 0.44 -7.90 -28.76
N GLY A 3 0.40 -9.25 -28.76
CA GLY A 3 -0.79 -10.00 -29.18
C GLY A 3 -2.10 -9.71 -28.44
N GLN A 4 -2.05 -9.50 -27.12
CA GLN A 4 -3.26 -9.22 -26.34
C GLN A 4 -3.51 -7.72 -26.20
N LEU A 5 -2.52 -6.96 -25.71
CA LEU A 5 -2.74 -5.55 -25.37
C LEU A 5 -2.71 -4.64 -26.60
N ARG A 6 -1.73 -4.83 -27.49
CA ARG A 6 -1.60 -3.99 -28.70
C ARG A 6 -2.61 -4.41 -29.77
N ASP A 7 -2.68 -5.70 -30.06
CA ASP A 7 -3.41 -6.20 -31.23
C ASP A 7 -4.89 -6.43 -30.91
N ARG A 8 -5.19 -7.26 -29.90
CA ARG A 8 -6.58 -7.60 -29.56
C ARG A 8 -7.33 -6.45 -28.88
N LEU A 9 -6.72 -5.76 -27.92
CA LEU A 9 -7.35 -4.64 -27.20
C LEU A 9 -7.14 -3.29 -27.89
N GLY A 10 -6.28 -3.22 -28.91
CA GLY A 10 -6.05 -1.98 -29.66
C GLY A 10 -5.37 -0.87 -28.87
N PHE A 11 -4.68 -1.17 -27.75
CA PHE A 11 -4.10 -0.15 -26.90
C PHE A 11 -2.92 0.58 -27.59
N GLN A 12 -3.11 1.88 -27.86
CA GLN A 12 -2.13 2.72 -28.55
C GLN A 12 -1.24 3.55 -27.61
N GLY A 13 -1.50 3.49 -26.31
CA GLY A 13 -0.76 4.24 -25.31
C GLY A 13 0.61 3.65 -24.98
N LEU A 14 1.22 4.22 -23.95
CA LEU A 14 2.52 3.81 -23.42
C LEU A 14 2.38 2.51 -22.61
N ILE A 15 3.13 1.47 -23.00
CA ILE A 15 3.23 0.24 -22.22
C ILE A 15 4.47 0.33 -21.33
N VAL A 16 4.29 0.22 -20.02
CA VAL A 16 5.38 0.27 -19.03
C VAL A 16 5.44 -1.06 -18.30
N THR A 17 6.66 -1.56 -18.03
CA THR A 17 6.83 -2.71 -17.14
C THR A 17 6.53 -2.32 -15.70
N ASP A 18 6.22 -3.29 -14.84
CA ASP A 18 6.43 -3.10 -13.40
C ASP A 18 7.94 -3.01 -13.10
N ALA A 19 8.31 -2.73 -11.85
CA ALA A 19 9.69 -2.59 -11.41
C ALA A 19 10.51 -3.86 -11.73
N LEU A 20 11.51 -3.71 -12.59
CA LEU A 20 12.35 -4.83 -13.05
C LEU A 20 13.32 -5.34 -11.98
N LEU A 21 13.36 -4.71 -10.81
CA LEU A 21 14.06 -5.19 -9.62
C LEU A 21 13.24 -6.16 -8.77
N MET A 22 11.97 -6.42 -9.10
CA MET A 22 11.10 -7.31 -8.32
C MET A 22 11.61 -8.76 -8.34
N GLY A 23 11.56 -9.43 -7.19
CA GLY A 23 12.07 -10.80 -7.03
C GLY A 23 11.49 -11.84 -8.00
N GLY A 24 10.28 -11.62 -8.52
CA GLY A 24 9.67 -12.52 -9.51
C GLY A 24 10.33 -12.45 -10.89
N ILE A 25 10.72 -11.26 -11.35
CA ILE A 25 11.28 -11.07 -12.70
C ILE A 25 12.79 -11.27 -12.74
N THR A 26 13.50 -11.02 -11.63
CA THR A 26 14.95 -11.24 -11.54
C THR A 26 15.35 -12.72 -11.67
N GLN A 27 14.41 -13.64 -11.47
CA GLN A 27 14.61 -15.09 -11.65
C GLN A 27 14.46 -15.53 -13.13
N CYS A 28 14.00 -14.64 -14.02
CA CYS A 28 13.65 -14.99 -15.39
C CYS A 28 14.79 -14.82 -16.41
N GLY A 29 15.96 -14.33 -16.00
CA GLY A 29 17.13 -14.11 -16.85
C GLY A 29 18.06 -13.03 -16.28
N SER A 30 19.16 -12.73 -16.99
CA SER A 30 20.05 -11.65 -16.57
C SER A 30 19.36 -10.27 -16.68
N PRO A 31 19.79 -9.25 -15.92
CA PRO A 31 19.17 -7.91 -15.96
C PRO A 31 19.05 -7.33 -17.38
N GLY A 32 20.10 -7.48 -18.19
CA GLY A 32 20.11 -7.03 -19.58
C GLY A 32 19.16 -7.83 -20.48
N GLU A 33 19.16 -9.16 -20.36
CA GLU A 33 18.26 -10.03 -21.12
C GLU A 33 16.79 -9.74 -20.85
N VAL A 34 16.43 -9.52 -19.58
CA VAL A 34 15.06 -9.16 -19.17
C VAL A 34 14.64 -7.85 -19.86
N CYS A 35 15.52 -6.85 -19.89
CA CYS A 35 15.25 -5.57 -20.54
C CYS A 35 15.03 -5.72 -22.06
N VAL A 36 15.90 -6.47 -22.74
CA VAL A 36 15.78 -6.74 -24.18
C VAL A 36 14.48 -7.49 -24.49
N ARG A 37 14.17 -8.53 -23.71
CA ARG A 37 12.95 -9.34 -23.86
C ARG A 37 11.70 -8.50 -23.62
N ALA A 38 11.69 -7.60 -22.63
CA ALA A 38 10.57 -6.72 -22.37
C ALA A 38 10.28 -5.78 -23.55
N LEU A 39 11.32 -5.16 -24.12
CA LEU A 39 11.18 -4.32 -25.31
C LEU A 39 10.67 -5.13 -26.52
N ALA A 40 11.24 -6.30 -26.76
CA ALA A 40 10.81 -7.21 -27.82
C ALA A 40 9.34 -7.66 -27.65
N ALA A 41 8.91 -7.91 -26.41
CA ALA A 41 7.55 -8.32 -26.08
C ALA A 41 6.50 -7.19 -26.23
N GLY A 42 6.95 -5.93 -26.39
CA GLY A 42 6.12 -4.77 -26.68
C GLY A 42 6.13 -3.67 -25.62
N ALA A 43 6.93 -3.76 -24.55
CA ALA A 43 7.07 -2.68 -23.57
C ALA A 43 7.77 -1.46 -24.18
N ASP A 44 7.27 -0.26 -23.91
CA ASP A 44 7.80 1.01 -24.41
C ASP A 44 8.69 1.71 -23.39
N MET A 45 8.52 1.43 -22.10
CA MET A 45 9.39 1.89 -21.01
C MET A 45 9.68 0.77 -20.01
N LEU A 46 10.91 0.76 -19.51
CA LEU A 46 11.42 -0.20 -18.53
C LEU A 46 11.50 0.52 -17.18
N LEU A 47 10.67 0.09 -16.22
CA LEU A 47 10.61 0.67 -14.89
C LEU A 47 11.66 0.04 -13.98
N MET A 48 12.53 0.86 -13.39
CA MET A 48 13.53 0.46 -12.38
C MET A 48 14.35 -0.80 -12.75
N PRO A 49 15.14 -0.77 -13.84
CA PRO A 49 16.07 -1.85 -14.14
C PRO A 49 17.08 -2.04 -13.01
N VAL A 50 17.47 -3.29 -12.74
CA VAL A 50 18.44 -3.65 -11.68
C VAL A 50 19.80 -2.99 -11.92
N ASP A 51 20.27 -3.02 -13.17
CA ASP A 51 21.53 -2.43 -13.61
C ASP A 51 21.25 -1.58 -14.86
N LEU A 52 21.16 -0.26 -14.68
CA LEU A 52 20.83 0.67 -15.76
C LEU A 52 21.95 0.73 -16.84
N PRO A 53 23.24 0.93 -16.50
CA PRO A 53 24.32 0.86 -17.48
C PRO A 53 24.35 -0.46 -18.25
N GLY A 54 24.24 -1.59 -17.56
CA GLY A 54 24.22 -2.92 -18.20
C GLY A 54 23.01 -3.13 -19.09
N ALA A 55 21.83 -2.65 -18.70
CA ALA A 55 20.63 -2.70 -19.53
C ALA A 55 20.80 -1.91 -20.82
N ILE A 56 21.36 -0.69 -20.76
CA ILE A 56 21.63 0.12 -21.96
C ILE A 56 22.60 -0.61 -22.89
N ALA A 57 23.71 -1.14 -22.36
CA ALA A 57 24.70 -1.86 -23.14
C ALA A 57 24.09 -3.10 -23.82
N ALA A 58 23.26 -3.87 -23.10
CA ALA A 58 22.58 -5.05 -23.64
C ALA A 58 21.58 -4.69 -24.75
N ILE A 59 20.83 -3.60 -24.60
CA ILE A 59 19.88 -3.14 -25.62
C ILE A 59 20.63 -2.67 -26.88
N VAL A 60 21.71 -1.91 -26.71
CA VAL A 60 22.55 -1.46 -27.84
C VAL A 60 23.11 -2.67 -28.58
N ALA A 61 23.67 -3.65 -27.86
CA ALA A 61 24.19 -4.88 -28.46
C ALA A 61 23.10 -5.68 -29.19
N ALA A 62 21.90 -5.79 -28.61
CA ALA A 62 20.76 -6.48 -29.23
C ALA A 62 20.26 -5.78 -30.51
N VAL A 63 20.34 -4.45 -30.58
CA VAL A 63 20.02 -3.70 -31.80
C VAL A 63 21.09 -3.91 -32.86
N GLN A 64 22.37 -3.80 -32.49
CA GLN A 64 23.50 -3.98 -33.41
C GLN A 64 23.56 -5.40 -33.99
N SER A 65 23.19 -6.42 -33.19
CA SER A 65 23.15 -7.81 -33.64
C SER A 65 21.91 -8.16 -34.47
N GLY A 66 20.92 -7.28 -34.54
CA GLY A 66 19.64 -7.52 -35.22
C GLY A 66 18.62 -8.33 -34.40
N GLN A 67 18.95 -8.73 -33.17
CA GLN A 67 18.02 -9.40 -32.25
C GLN A 67 16.81 -8.50 -31.94
N LEU A 68 17.04 -7.19 -31.80
CA LEU A 68 16.01 -6.19 -31.57
C LEU A 68 15.99 -5.19 -32.73
N PRO A 69 14.91 -5.13 -33.53
CA PRO A 69 14.86 -4.19 -34.64
C PRO A 69 14.95 -2.74 -34.17
N GLU A 70 15.73 -1.88 -34.83
CA GLU A 70 15.83 -0.46 -34.47
C GLU A 70 14.45 0.25 -34.53
N ALA A 71 13.60 -0.13 -35.48
CA ALA A 71 12.21 0.34 -35.58
C ALA A 71 11.39 0.07 -34.31
N ARG A 72 11.73 -0.98 -33.54
CA ARG A 72 11.09 -1.24 -32.24
C ARG A 72 11.42 -0.13 -31.24
N ILE A 73 12.68 0.31 -31.17
CA ILE A 73 13.11 1.42 -30.31
C ILE A 73 12.44 2.73 -30.76
N GLN A 74 12.44 3.00 -32.06
CA GLN A 74 11.84 4.23 -32.60
C GLN A 74 10.35 4.31 -32.30
N SER A 75 9.60 3.21 -32.43
CA SER A 75 8.17 3.17 -32.10
C SER A 75 7.89 3.33 -30.60
N ALA A 76 8.74 2.80 -29.71
CA ALA A 76 8.66 3.06 -28.28
C ALA A 76 8.89 4.55 -27.98
N LEU A 77 9.97 5.11 -28.54
CA LEU A 77 10.32 6.53 -28.36
C LEU A 77 9.21 7.46 -28.84
N ALA A 78 8.55 7.17 -29.97
CA ALA A 78 7.43 7.96 -30.46
C ALA A 78 6.28 8.01 -29.44
N ARG A 79 5.93 6.89 -28.79
CA ARG A 79 4.90 6.85 -27.74
C ARG A 79 5.32 7.57 -26.47
N VAL A 80 6.59 7.46 -26.07
CA VAL A 80 7.14 8.22 -24.95
C VAL A 80 7.05 9.73 -25.22
N LYS A 81 7.42 10.17 -26.43
CA LYS A 81 7.30 11.58 -26.83
C LYS A 81 5.85 12.06 -26.82
N ALA A 82 4.91 11.27 -27.36
CA ALA A 82 3.49 11.58 -27.33
C ALA A 82 2.95 11.70 -25.90
N ALA A 83 3.35 10.79 -25.00
CA ALA A 83 2.98 10.84 -23.58
C ALA A 83 3.55 12.09 -22.90
N LYS A 84 4.83 12.42 -23.13
CA LYS A 84 5.46 13.66 -22.63
C LYS A 84 4.75 14.90 -23.14
N ALA A 85 4.41 14.96 -24.43
CA ALA A 85 3.69 16.09 -25.02
C ALA A 85 2.31 16.30 -24.39
N LYS A 86 1.60 15.21 -24.04
CA LYS A 86 0.28 15.28 -23.37
C LYS A 86 0.37 15.89 -21.96
N VAL A 87 1.45 15.64 -21.23
CA VAL A 87 1.63 16.13 -19.85
C VAL A 87 2.54 17.35 -19.76
N ALA A 88 3.08 17.82 -20.89
CA ALA A 88 3.93 19.00 -20.96
C ALA A 88 3.14 20.21 -20.44
N ARG A 89 3.39 20.57 -19.18
CA ARG A 89 2.92 21.81 -18.58
C ARG A 89 3.75 22.97 -19.13
N GLN A 90 3.14 24.15 -19.18
CA GLN A 90 3.88 25.41 -19.25
C GLN A 90 4.93 25.45 -18.12
N PRO A 91 6.04 26.20 -18.29
CA PRO A 91 7.12 26.26 -17.30
C PRO A 91 6.56 26.35 -15.88
N GLU A 92 7.09 25.48 -15.01
CA GLU A 92 6.64 25.26 -13.64
C GLU A 92 6.51 26.61 -12.92
N ALA A 93 5.28 27.10 -12.74
CA ALA A 93 5.05 28.18 -11.80
C ALA A 93 5.46 27.64 -10.43
N ALA A 94 6.31 28.39 -9.72
CA ALA A 94 6.73 27.99 -8.38
C ALA A 94 5.47 27.72 -7.53
N LEU A 95 5.48 26.59 -6.81
CA LEU A 95 4.41 26.27 -5.86
C LEU A 95 4.20 27.47 -4.93
N THR A 96 2.96 27.96 -4.88
CA THR A 96 2.58 29.09 -4.03
C THR A 96 1.99 28.58 -2.72
N ALA A 97 1.93 29.45 -1.70
CA ALA A 97 1.21 29.14 -0.47
C ALA A 97 -0.29 28.86 -0.71
N ALA A 98 -0.88 29.44 -1.76
CA ALA A 98 -2.25 29.18 -2.15
C ALA A 98 -2.45 27.74 -2.68
N ASP A 99 -1.44 27.18 -3.35
CA ASP A 99 -1.46 25.77 -3.77
C ASP A 99 -1.41 24.84 -2.56
N LEU A 100 -0.70 25.21 -1.49
CA LEU A 100 -0.68 24.44 -0.25
C LEU A 100 -2.02 24.47 0.50
N ALA A 101 -2.75 25.58 0.41
CA ALA A 101 -4.07 25.71 1.03
C ALA A 101 -5.13 24.77 0.39
N THR A 102 -4.89 24.26 -0.82
CA THR A 102 -5.78 23.27 -1.44
C THR A 102 -5.68 21.88 -0.82
N PHE A 103 -4.61 21.57 -0.07
CA PHE A 103 -4.45 20.26 0.59
C PHE A 103 -5.32 20.09 1.84
N ASP A 104 -5.84 21.18 2.41
CA ASP A 104 -6.77 21.18 3.56
C ASP A 104 -8.12 21.80 3.19
N ASP A 105 -8.51 21.68 1.92
CA ASP A 105 -9.79 22.19 1.44
C ASP A 105 -10.96 21.49 2.18
N PRO A 106 -11.90 22.25 2.79
CA PRO A 106 -13.03 21.67 3.51
C PRO A 106 -13.88 20.71 2.68
N SER A 107 -13.97 20.92 1.36
CA SER A 107 -14.73 20.02 0.48
C SER A 107 -13.99 18.69 0.26
N SER A 108 -12.66 18.72 0.17
CA SER A 108 -11.82 17.52 0.14
C SER A 108 -11.96 16.72 1.44
N ASN A 109 -11.88 17.40 2.59
CA ASN A 109 -12.08 16.78 3.90
C ASN A 109 -13.48 16.16 4.06
N ALA A 110 -14.53 16.86 3.60
CA ALA A 110 -15.89 16.33 3.60
C ALA A 110 -16.03 15.09 2.70
N THR A 111 -15.34 15.08 1.55
CA THR A 111 -15.32 13.92 0.64
C THR A 111 -14.63 12.72 1.28
N VAL A 112 -13.48 12.92 1.92
CA VAL A 112 -12.78 11.86 2.68
C VAL A 112 -13.69 11.29 3.78
N ALA A 113 -14.34 12.16 4.56
CA ALA A 113 -15.27 11.73 5.60
C ALA A 113 -16.45 10.92 5.05
N ALA A 114 -17.02 11.34 3.91
CA ALA A 114 -18.11 10.63 3.25
C ALA A 114 -17.68 9.23 2.77
N ILE A 115 -16.49 9.11 2.16
CA ILE A 115 -15.95 7.80 1.72
C ILE A 115 -15.71 6.88 2.91
N LEU A 116 -15.11 7.39 4.00
CA LEU A 116 -14.87 6.61 5.21
C LEU A 116 -16.19 6.13 5.84
N GLN A 117 -17.19 7.01 5.93
CA GLN A 117 -18.49 6.66 6.48
C GLN A 117 -19.23 5.62 5.61
N ALA A 118 -19.20 5.78 4.29
CA ALA A 118 -19.87 4.88 3.35
C ALA A 118 -19.18 3.50 3.26
N SER A 119 -17.87 3.42 3.48
CA SER A 119 -17.11 2.18 3.45
C SER A 119 -17.08 1.43 4.80
N GLN A 120 -17.47 2.09 5.89
CA GLN A 120 -17.45 1.50 7.22
C GLN A 120 -18.50 0.39 7.35
N ARG A 121 -18.07 -0.74 7.93
CA ARG A 121 -18.98 -1.81 8.37
C ARG A 121 -19.06 -1.81 9.88
N GLN A 122 -20.27 -1.73 10.40
CA GLN A 122 -20.55 -1.72 11.84
C GLN A 122 -21.46 -2.89 12.19
N HIS A 123 -21.20 -3.53 13.33
CA HIS A 123 -22.01 -4.62 13.87
C HIS A 123 -22.15 -4.45 15.38
N GLY A 124 -23.28 -4.88 15.93
CA GLY A 124 -23.59 -4.75 17.36
C GLY A 124 -24.17 -3.39 17.72
N ARG A 125 -24.14 -3.05 19.02
CA ARG A 125 -24.73 -1.82 19.55
C ARG A 125 -23.66 -0.76 19.72
N LEU A 126 -23.76 0.31 18.95
CA LEU A 126 -22.95 1.53 19.06
C LEU A 126 -23.84 2.70 19.51
N PRO A 127 -23.31 3.69 20.26
CA PRO A 127 -21.94 3.78 20.77
C PRO A 127 -21.65 2.76 21.89
N LEU A 128 -20.37 2.46 22.09
CA LEU A 128 -19.92 1.50 23.11
C LEU A 128 -20.31 1.97 24.51
N SER A 129 -21.00 1.12 25.25
CA SER A 129 -21.36 1.38 26.65
C SER A 129 -20.29 0.77 27.56
N LEU A 130 -19.60 1.60 28.34
CA LEU A 130 -18.53 1.15 29.22
C LEU A 130 -19.09 0.85 30.62
N PRO A 131 -18.89 -0.36 31.17
CA PRO A 131 -19.37 -0.70 32.52
C PRO A 131 -18.67 0.14 33.59
N THR A 132 -19.37 0.45 34.68
CA THR A 132 -18.96 1.41 35.73
C THR A 132 -17.96 0.86 36.77
N LEU A 133 -17.89 -0.45 36.98
CA LEU A 133 -16.94 -1.13 37.90
C LEU A 133 -16.01 -2.02 37.08
N GLN A 134 -14.68 -1.89 37.24
CA GLN A 134 -13.79 -2.47 36.23
C GLN A 134 -12.43 -3.00 36.70
N PRO A 135 -12.01 -4.17 36.18
CA PRO A 135 -10.59 -4.48 36.03
C PRO A 135 -9.89 -3.43 35.14
N PRO A 136 -8.54 -3.41 35.07
CA PRO A 136 -7.83 -2.53 34.15
C PRO A 136 -8.40 -2.57 32.72
N ARG A 137 -8.50 -1.41 32.07
CA ARG A 137 -8.92 -1.28 30.66
C ARG A 137 -7.69 -1.26 29.77
N LEU A 138 -7.69 -2.07 28.71
CA LEU A 138 -6.58 -2.21 27.78
C LEU A 138 -7.01 -1.87 26.35
N ASN A 139 -6.36 -0.88 25.75
CA ASN A 139 -6.44 -0.59 24.33
C ASN A 139 -5.32 -1.36 23.62
N LEU A 140 -5.64 -2.54 23.10
CA LEU A 140 -4.72 -3.38 22.36
C LEU A 140 -4.72 -2.95 20.89
N VAL A 141 -3.60 -2.37 20.45
CA VAL A 141 -3.42 -1.88 19.08
C VAL A 141 -2.45 -2.80 18.34
N ALA A 142 -3.00 -3.61 17.45
CA ALA A 142 -2.25 -4.54 16.62
C ALA A 142 -1.93 -3.89 15.26
N VAL A 143 -0.65 -3.81 14.91
CA VAL A 143 -0.17 -3.24 13.64
C VAL A 143 0.55 -4.28 12.78
N GLY A 144 0.52 -4.09 11.46
CA GLY A 144 1.29 -4.93 10.53
C GLY A 144 2.80 -4.74 10.65
N ASN A 145 3.26 -3.48 10.68
CA ASN A 145 4.66 -3.08 10.86
C ASN A 145 4.68 -1.75 11.59
N ARG A 146 5.26 -1.71 12.80
CA ARG A 146 5.22 -0.52 13.67
C ARG A 146 6.00 0.67 13.11
N PHE A 147 6.95 0.42 12.19
CA PHE A 147 7.72 1.45 11.52
C PHE A 147 7.04 1.97 10.24
N ASN A 148 6.01 1.28 9.77
CA ASN A 148 5.24 1.65 8.57
C ASN A 148 3.75 1.82 8.89
N CYS A 149 3.45 2.62 9.91
CA CYS A 149 2.09 2.99 10.31
C CYS A 149 1.92 4.52 10.34
N PRO A 150 1.94 5.19 9.17
CA PRO A 150 1.69 6.63 9.12
C PRO A 150 0.31 6.96 9.71
N GLY A 151 0.22 8.02 10.51
CA GLY A 151 -1.01 8.46 11.16
C GLY A 151 -1.31 7.83 12.53
N LEU A 152 -0.50 6.86 12.99
CA LEU A 152 -0.60 6.30 14.36
C LEU A 152 0.46 6.92 15.29
N ASP A 153 0.44 8.25 15.43
CA ASP A 153 1.25 8.96 16.41
C ASP A 153 0.57 9.07 17.78
N ILE A 154 1.19 9.77 18.73
CA ILE A 154 0.67 9.94 20.09
C ILE A 154 -0.67 10.70 20.16
N ALA A 155 -0.97 11.52 19.15
CA ALA A 155 -2.19 12.31 19.04
C ALA A 155 -3.29 11.58 18.25
N ALA A 156 -2.96 10.48 17.57
CA ALA A 156 -3.89 9.69 16.78
C ALA A 156 -5.17 9.38 17.58
N PRO A 157 -6.38 9.57 17.01
CA PRO A 157 -7.64 9.30 17.69
C PRO A 157 -7.73 7.88 18.26
N ALA A 158 -7.13 6.91 17.57
CA ALA A 158 -7.02 5.51 18.00
C ALA A 158 -6.30 5.35 19.35
N LEU A 159 -5.41 6.28 19.73
CA LEU A 159 -4.71 6.25 21.01
C LEU A 159 -5.29 7.26 22.00
N ALA A 160 -5.54 8.49 21.53
CA ALA A 160 -5.99 9.60 22.37
C ALA A 160 -7.42 9.41 22.90
N VAL A 161 -8.35 8.90 22.09
CA VAL A 161 -9.75 8.72 22.51
C VAL A 161 -9.87 7.62 23.58
N PRO A 162 -9.34 6.39 23.39
CA PRO A 162 -9.39 5.37 24.46
C PRO A 162 -8.69 5.82 25.75
N ARG A 163 -7.58 6.56 25.66
CA ARG A 163 -6.87 7.08 26.83
C ARG A 163 -7.75 8.01 27.68
N ARG A 164 -8.57 8.86 27.05
CA ARG A 164 -9.55 9.72 27.76
C ARG A 164 -10.62 8.91 28.51
N HIS A 165 -10.84 7.66 28.08
CA HIS A 165 -11.70 6.69 28.74
C HIS A 165 -10.92 5.69 29.61
N GLY A 166 -9.71 6.02 30.06
CA GLY A 166 -8.97 5.21 31.03
C GLY A 166 -8.41 3.88 30.49
N PHE A 167 -8.34 3.71 29.17
CA PHE A 167 -7.64 2.56 28.58
C PHE A 167 -6.12 2.82 28.57
N GLU A 168 -5.36 1.88 29.12
CA GLU A 168 -3.91 1.81 28.91
C GLU A 168 -3.64 1.25 27.51
N THR A 169 -2.72 1.83 26.75
CA THR A 169 -2.45 1.38 25.37
C THR A 169 -1.29 0.40 25.32
N HIS A 170 -1.52 -0.75 24.69
CA HIS A 170 -0.48 -1.69 24.30
C HIS A 170 -0.40 -1.76 22.78
N LEU A 171 0.67 -1.21 22.20
CA LEU A 171 0.95 -1.25 20.76
C LEU A 171 1.90 -2.41 20.46
N CYS A 172 1.50 -3.30 19.55
CA CYS A 172 2.30 -4.47 19.21
C CYS A 172 2.19 -4.83 17.72
N GLU A 173 3.26 -5.39 17.18
CA GLU A 173 3.22 -6.06 15.88
C GLU A 173 2.58 -7.45 16.01
N GLN A 174 2.02 -7.94 14.91
CA GLN A 174 1.39 -9.25 14.85
C GLN A 174 2.26 -10.39 15.40
N ALA A 175 3.57 -10.40 15.09
CA ALA A 175 4.49 -11.44 15.59
C ALA A 175 4.65 -11.42 17.13
N GLN A 176 4.40 -10.28 17.77
CA GLN A 176 4.46 -10.15 19.23
C GLN A 176 3.19 -10.65 19.91
N LEU A 177 2.05 -10.70 19.19
CA LEU A 177 0.80 -11.26 19.71
C LEU A 177 0.86 -12.78 19.91
N ASP A 178 1.70 -13.47 19.14
CA ASP A 178 1.74 -14.93 19.12
C ASP A 178 2.16 -15.53 20.48
N CYS A 179 2.94 -14.79 21.28
CA CYS A 179 3.42 -15.22 22.61
C CYS A 179 2.92 -14.34 23.76
N TRP A 180 2.07 -13.35 23.48
CA TRP A 180 1.63 -12.39 24.49
C TRP A 180 0.43 -12.92 25.27
N GLN A 181 0.47 -12.72 26.59
CA GLN A 181 -0.63 -13.04 27.49
C GLN A 181 -1.23 -11.74 28.03
N PRO A 182 -2.49 -11.41 27.69
CA PRO A 182 -3.14 -10.21 28.21
C PRO A 182 -3.37 -10.34 29.72
N PRO A 183 -3.19 -9.25 30.49
CA PRO A 183 -3.69 -9.21 31.87
C PRO A 183 -5.22 -9.36 31.89
N ALA A 184 -5.77 -9.74 33.04
CA ALA A 184 -7.21 -9.77 33.25
C ALA A 184 -7.78 -8.35 33.17
N SER A 185 -8.22 -7.98 31.97
CA SER A 185 -8.56 -6.62 31.58
C SER A 185 -9.75 -6.61 30.64
N GLN A 186 -10.43 -5.47 30.57
CA GLN A 186 -11.38 -5.20 29.49
C GLN A 186 -10.64 -4.67 28.26
N VAL A 187 -10.72 -5.38 27.15
CA VAL A 187 -9.92 -5.12 25.96
C VAL A 187 -10.74 -4.41 24.88
N LEU A 188 -10.27 -3.23 24.44
CA LEU A 188 -10.60 -2.64 23.16
C LEU A 188 -9.53 -3.09 22.16
N LEU A 189 -9.91 -3.88 21.16
CA LEU A 189 -8.99 -4.37 20.14
C LEU A 189 -9.07 -3.50 18.89
N GLN A 190 -7.96 -2.86 18.50
CA GLN A 190 -7.84 -2.11 17.27
C GLN A 190 -6.80 -2.78 16.36
N ILE A 191 -7.16 -3.01 15.09
CA ILE A 191 -6.33 -3.77 14.16
C ILE A 191 -6.06 -2.92 12.92
N PHE A 192 -4.78 -2.61 12.70
CA PHE A 192 -4.26 -1.81 11.59
C PHE A 192 -3.41 -2.70 10.68
N MET A 193 -4.06 -3.38 9.75
CA MET A 193 -3.38 -4.25 8.79
C MET A 193 -3.94 -4.03 7.39
N ARG A 194 -3.04 -4.09 6.41
CA ARG A 194 -3.32 -3.96 4.99
C ARG A 194 -2.35 -4.83 4.19
N GLY A 195 -2.69 -5.08 2.94
CA GLY A 195 -1.72 -5.59 1.97
C GLY A 195 -0.57 -4.60 1.79
N ASP A 196 0.63 -5.14 1.60
CA ASP A 196 1.86 -4.39 1.32
C ASP A 196 2.52 -5.03 0.09
N PRO A 197 3.13 -4.26 -0.84
CA PRO A 197 3.84 -4.80 -2.00
C PRO A 197 4.83 -5.94 -1.70
N PHE A 198 5.37 -6.01 -0.47
CA PHE A 198 6.33 -7.04 -0.05
C PHE A 198 5.75 -8.12 0.87
N ARG A 199 4.43 -8.12 1.11
CA ARG A 199 3.77 -9.07 2.01
C ARG A 199 2.75 -9.93 1.25
N GLY A 200 3.01 -11.24 1.19
CA GLY A 200 2.17 -12.20 0.47
C GLY A 200 0.80 -12.49 1.11
N SER A 201 0.50 -11.95 2.29
CA SER A 201 -0.82 -12.05 2.92
C SER A 201 -1.13 -10.82 3.79
N ALA A 202 -2.41 -10.45 3.86
CA ALA A 202 -2.93 -9.40 4.75
C ALA A 202 -3.60 -9.99 6.01
N SER A 203 -3.42 -11.29 6.26
CA SER A 203 -4.14 -12.04 7.29
C SER A 203 -3.43 -12.03 8.63
N LEU A 204 -4.22 -12.07 9.70
CA LEU A 204 -3.73 -12.41 11.04
C LEU A 204 -3.09 -13.79 11.06
N SER A 205 -2.08 -13.98 11.91
CA SER A 205 -1.43 -15.27 12.15
C SER A 205 -2.43 -16.18 12.84
N PRO A 206 -2.34 -17.50 12.67
CA PRO A 206 -3.20 -18.42 13.41
C PRO A 206 -3.18 -18.16 14.92
N ALA A 207 -2.01 -17.91 15.50
CA ALA A 207 -1.87 -17.60 16.92
C ALA A 207 -2.55 -16.27 17.33
N ALA A 208 -2.42 -15.19 16.54
CA ALA A 208 -3.16 -13.95 16.80
C ALA A 208 -4.69 -14.15 16.69
N GLN A 209 -5.16 -14.95 15.72
CA GLN A 209 -6.58 -15.30 15.61
C GLN A 209 -7.07 -16.06 16.85
N ASP A 210 -6.28 -17.01 17.35
CA ASP A 210 -6.63 -17.81 18.52
C ASP A 210 -6.62 -16.99 19.82
N LEU A 211 -5.69 -16.04 19.95
CA LEU A 211 -5.72 -15.04 21.03
C LEU A 211 -7.02 -14.24 20.99
N PHE A 212 -7.44 -13.73 19.83
CA PHE A 212 -8.66 -12.92 19.72
C PHE A 212 -9.93 -13.73 19.99
N LYS A 213 -9.97 -15.00 19.55
CA LYS A 213 -11.07 -15.92 19.89
C LYS A 213 -11.14 -16.18 21.41
N ARG A 214 -9.98 -16.29 22.07
CA ARG A 214 -9.90 -16.47 23.52
C ARG A 214 -10.44 -15.26 24.26
N LEU A 215 -9.99 -14.05 23.92
CA LEU A 215 -10.49 -12.79 24.48
C LEU A 215 -12.02 -12.65 24.34
N LEU A 216 -12.57 -13.11 23.21
CA LEU A 216 -14.01 -13.13 22.98
C LEU A 216 -14.72 -14.15 23.88
N THR A 217 -14.18 -15.36 23.98
CA THR A 217 -14.80 -16.47 24.75
C THR A 217 -14.75 -16.21 26.26
N GLU A 218 -13.69 -15.55 26.74
CA GLU A 218 -13.52 -15.17 28.15
C GLU A 218 -14.29 -13.89 28.53
N GLY A 219 -15.01 -13.26 27.58
CA GLY A 219 -15.80 -12.05 27.83
C GLY A 219 -14.95 -10.80 28.13
N GLN A 220 -13.66 -10.83 27.80
CA GLN A 220 -12.72 -9.71 28.01
C GLN A 220 -12.84 -8.67 26.89
N LEU A 221 -13.27 -9.07 25.70
CA LEU A 221 -13.33 -8.20 24.52
C LEU A 221 -14.57 -7.29 24.53
N LEU A 222 -14.36 -5.98 24.62
CA LEU A 222 -15.42 -4.96 24.57
C LEU A 222 -15.84 -4.63 23.13
N ALA A 223 -14.88 -4.50 22.23
CA ALA A 223 -15.11 -4.15 20.83
C ALA A 223 -13.89 -4.48 19.96
N ILE A 224 -14.15 -4.65 18.66
CA ILE A 224 -13.12 -4.75 17.62
C ILE A 224 -13.30 -3.56 16.66
N ALA A 225 -12.24 -2.79 16.46
CA ALA A 225 -12.16 -1.77 15.42
C ALA A 225 -11.09 -2.15 14.39
N PRO A 226 -11.45 -2.85 13.30
CA PRO A 226 -10.54 -3.03 12.18
C PRO A 226 -10.47 -1.71 11.41
N MET A 227 -9.31 -1.06 11.41
CA MET A 227 -9.11 0.16 10.65
C MET A 227 -8.28 -0.16 9.41
N VAL A 228 -8.91 -0.04 8.24
CA VAL A 228 -8.18 0.15 6.99
C VAL A 228 -7.88 1.64 6.93
N VAL A 229 -6.65 2.02 7.27
CA VAL A 229 -6.18 3.38 6.99
C VAL A 229 -6.12 3.50 5.47
N LEU A 230 -7.14 4.14 4.90
CA LEU A 230 -7.05 4.73 3.58
C LEU A 230 -6.14 5.95 3.74
N ILE A 231 -4.98 5.88 3.09
CA ILE A 231 -3.97 6.94 3.03
C ILE A 231 -4.56 8.09 2.22
#